data_AF-A0A829Q0Y4-F1
#
_entry.id   AF-A0A829Q0Y4-F1
#
_cell.length_a   1.000
_cell.length_b   1.000
_cell.length_c   1.000
_cell.angle_alpha   90.00
_cell.angle_beta   90.00
_cell.angle_gamma   90.00
#
_symmetry.space_group_name_H-M   'P 1'
#
loop_
_entity.id
_entity.type
_entity.pdbx_description
1 polymer ?
#
loop_
_entity_poly.entity_id
_entity_poly.type
_entity_poly.pdbx_seq_one_letter_code
_entity_poly.pdbx_strand_id
1 'polypeptide(L)'
;MRIRSAVLHAAPIERPYRDTHPLKVIELELDPPGPGEVLVRIEAAGLCHSDLSVVDGNRIRPVPMALGHEAAGVIAAVGPAYATSPPVIMWCWCMYRAAARAGTAHPVARRYARTPPRRTAAVT
;
A
#
# COMPACT_ATOMS: atom_id res chain seq x y z
N MET A 1 6.58 6.88 -12.19
CA MET A 1 5.40 6.58 -13.03
C MET A 1 4.19 7.10 -12.31
N ARG A 2 3.24 7.70 -13.04
CA ARG A 2 2.05 8.28 -12.42
C ARG A 2 0.95 7.24 -12.23
N ILE A 3 0.37 7.19 -11.03
CA ILE A 3 -0.76 6.32 -10.67
C ILE A 3 -1.83 7.13 -9.93
N ARG A 4 -3.05 6.59 -9.80
CA ARG A 4 -4.06 7.12 -8.89
C ARG A 4 -4.22 6.19 -7.69
N SER A 5 -4.37 6.75 -6.50
CA SER A 5 -4.57 5.98 -5.27
C SER A 5 -5.50 6.72 -4.30
N ALA A 6 -6.23 5.96 -3.48
CA ALA A 6 -7.02 6.49 -2.38
C ALA A 6 -6.13 6.69 -1.15
N VAL A 7 -5.85 7.95 -0.81
CA VAL A 7 -4.93 8.33 0.26
C VAL A 7 -5.68 8.87 1.46
N LEU A 8 -5.37 8.32 2.64
CA LEU A 8 -5.77 8.82 3.94
C LEU A 8 -4.74 9.85 4.41
N HIS A 9 -5.17 11.08 4.65
CA HIS A 9 -4.27 12.18 5.06
C HIS A 9 -4.24 12.41 6.57
N ALA A 10 -5.29 12.01 7.28
CA ALA A 10 -5.44 12.17 8.71
C ALA A 10 -6.25 11.01 9.28
N ALA A 11 -5.94 10.63 10.52
CA ALA A 11 -6.71 9.70 11.34
C ALA A 11 -6.47 10.06 12.81
N PRO A 12 -7.46 9.90 13.71
CA PRO A 12 -8.80 9.38 13.43
C PRO A 12 -9.69 10.38 12.68
N ILE A 13 -10.69 9.86 11.96
CA ILE A 13 -11.78 10.63 11.35
C ILE A 13 -13.11 10.03 11.83
N GLU A 14 -14.01 10.90 12.27
CA GLU A 14 -15.33 10.52 12.77
C GLU A 14 -16.29 10.12 11.65
N ARG A 15 -17.27 9.28 12.02
CA ARG A 15 -18.39 8.89 11.16
C ARG A 15 -19.46 10.01 11.13
N PRO A 16 -20.32 10.05 10.09
CA PRO A 16 -20.38 9.14 8.94
C PRO A 16 -19.42 9.49 7.80
N TYR A 17 -18.73 8.49 7.23
CA TYR A 17 -17.73 8.67 6.18
C TYR A 17 -18.27 9.17 4.84
N ARG A 18 -19.57 9.05 4.62
CA ARG A 18 -20.25 9.66 3.46
C ARG A 18 -20.18 11.19 3.49
N ASP A 19 -19.99 11.79 4.67
CA ASP A 19 -19.98 13.23 4.88
C ASP A 19 -18.54 13.71 5.14
N THR A 20 -17.74 12.95 5.90
CA THR A 20 -16.35 13.31 6.24
C THR A 20 -15.33 12.97 5.16
N HIS A 21 -15.67 12.12 4.19
CA HIS A 21 -14.83 11.78 3.03
C HIS A 21 -13.34 11.57 3.38
N PRO A 22 -13.01 10.58 4.23
CA PRO A 22 -11.67 10.44 4.80
C PRO A 22 -10.58 10.15 3.77
N LEU A 23 -10.95 9.57 2.62
CA LEU A 23 -10.04 9.21 1.54
C LEU A 23 -10.15 10.18 0.38
N LYS A 24 -8.99 10.62 -0.12
CA LYS A 24 -8.88 11.42 -1.34
C LYS A 24 -8.23 10.59 -2.43
N VAL A 25 -8.87 10.49 -3.59
CA VAL A 25 -8.25 9.90 -4.78
C VAL A 25 -7.33 10.93 -5.40
N ILE A 26 -6.02 10.70 -5.33
CA ILE A 26 -5.01 11.63 -5.84
C ILE A 26 -4.04 10.92 -6.77
N GLU A 27 -3.37 11.70 -7.62
CA GLU A 27 -2.24 11.22 -8.40
C GLU A 27 -0.97 11.12 -7.54
N LEU A 28 -0.24 10.02 -7.69
CA LEU A 28 1.04 9.78 -7.04
C LEU A 28 2.10 9.46 -8.10
N GLU A 29 3.33 9.90 -7.86
CA GLU A 29 4.49 9.41 -8.60
C GLU A 29 5.11 8.24 -7.84
N LEU A 30 5.23 7.11 -8.52
CA LEU A 30 5.84 5.90 -8.01
C LEU A 30 7.20 5.69 -8.66
N ASP A 31 8.23 5.46 -7.86
CA ASP A 31 9.55 5.09 -8.35
C ASP A 31 9.52 3.72 -9.05
N PRO A 32 10.44 3.45 -10.00
CA PRO A 32 10.60 2.10 -10.54
C PRO A 32 10.94 1.09 -9.42
N PRO A 33 10.56 -0.20 -9.57
CA PRO A 33 10.80 -1.20 -8.54
C PRO A 33 12.30 -1.38 -8.27
N GLY A 34 12.68 -1.34 -7.00
CA GLY A 34 14.05 -1.57 -6.55
C GLY A 34 14.45 -3.06 -6.56
N PRO A 35 15.69 -3.40 -6.17
CA PRO A 35 16.14 -4.79 -6.16
C PRO A 35 15.25 -5.70 -5.30
N GLY A 36 14.77 -6.80 -5.88
CA GLY A 36 13.86 -7.74 -5.23
C GLY A 36 12.40 -7.29 -5.08
N GLU A 37 12.04 -6.12 -5.65
CA GLU A 37 10.68 -5.61 -5.66
C GLU A 37 9.97 -5.91 -6.98
N VAL A 38 8.63 -5.89 -6.95
CA VAL A 38 7.80 -5.95 -8.15
C VAL A 38 6.85 -4.78 -8.18
N LEU A 39 6.64 -4.25 -9.38
CA LEU A 39 5.58 -3.31 -9.66
C LEU A 39 4.35 -4.10 -10.10
N VAL A 40 3.26 -3.94 -9.36
CA VAL A 40 1.99 -4.61 -9.65
C VAL A 40 0.98 -3.60 -10.16
N ARG A 41 0.39 -3.87 -11.32
CA ARG A 41 -0.81 -3.15 -11.75
C ARG A 41 -2.02 -3.81 -11.11
N ILE A 42 -2.66 -3.10 -10.20
CA ILE A 42 -3.86 -3.57 -9.50
C ILE A 42 -5.04 -3.59 -10.47
N GLU A 43 -5.65 -4.76 -10.63
CA GLU A 43 -6.84 -4.97 -11.49
C GLU A 43 -8.13 -4.97 -10.64
N ALA A 44 -8.04 -5.45 -9.40
CA ALA A 44 -9.15 -5.44 -8.44
C ALA A 44 -8.63 -5.18 -7.03
N ALA A 45 -9.39 -4.42 -6.23
CA ALA A 45 -9.13 -4.19 -4.82
C ALA A 45 -10.41 -4.42 -4.00
N GLY A 46 -10.26 -5.09 -2.87
CA GLY A 46 -11.28 -5.27 -1.85
C GLY A 46 -11.19 -4.20 -0.75
N LEU A 47 -12.24 -4.12 0.06
CA LEU A 47 -12.28 -3.30 1.26
C LEU A 47 -12.40 -4.20 2.47
N CYS A 48 -11.46 -4.08 3.39
CA CYS A 48 -11.50 -4.84 4.63
C CYS A 48 -11.97 -3.99 5.80
N HIS A 49 -12.56 -4.62 6.81
CA HIS A 49 -12.89 -3.95 8.06
C HIS A 49 -11.64 -3.34 8.74
N SER A 50 -10.46 -3.92 8.51
CA SER A 50 -9.21 -3.38 9.04
C SER A 50 -8.77 -2.07 8.40
N ASP A 51 -9.23 -1.72 7.20
CA ASP A 51 -8.99 -0.39 6.63
C ASP A 51 -9.78 0.66 7.42
N LEU A 52 -11.05 0.34 7.78
CA LEU A 52 -11.88 1.20 8.64
C LEU A 52 -11.24 1.40 10.02
N SER A 53 -10.64 0.34 10.59
CA SER A 53 -9.92 0.47 11.88
C SER A 53 -8.75 1.44 11.81
N VAL A 54 -8.16 1.69 10.64
CA VAL A 54 -7.12 2.73 10.50
C VAL A 54 -7.77 4.11 10.48
N VAL A 55 -8.89 4.25 9.76
CA VAL A 55 -9.62 5.52 9.62
C VAL A 55 -10.20 5.99 10.96
N ASP A 56 -10.78 5.10 11.77
CA ASP A 56 -11.36 5.44 13.08
C ASP A 56 -10.33 5.50 14.23
N GLY A 57 -9.06 5.24 13.95
CA GLY A 57 -7.97 5.31 14.93
C GLY A 57 -7.80 4.08 15.82
N ASN A 58 -8.63 3.04 15.69
CA ASN A 58 -8.45 1.78 16.42
C ASN A 58 -7.13 1.07 16.07
N ARG A 59 -6.59 1.34 14.88
CA ARG A 59 -5.26 0.90 14.40
C ARG A 59 -4.46 2.10 13.95
N ILE A 60 -3.67 2.65 14.85
CA ILE A 60 -2.81 3.80 14.58
C ILE A 60 -1.79 3.43 13.49
N ARG A 61 -1.80 4.19 12.39
CA ARG A 61 -0.83 4.11 11.29
C ARG A 61 -0.30 5.50 10.96
N PRO A 62 0.95 5.61 10.48
CA PRO A 62 1.46 6.87 9.95
C PRO A 62 0.62 7.32 8.75
N VAL A 63 0.34 8.61 8.69
CA VAL A 63 -0.33 9.29 7.57
C VAL A 63 0.59 10.39 7.01
N PRO A 64 0.53 10.73 5.71
CA PRO A 64 -0.41 10.21 4.70
C PRO A 64 -0.10 8.77 4.25
N MET A 65 -1.14 8.01 3.91
CA MET A 65 -1.03 6.59 3.54
C MET A 65 -2.03 6.21 2.44
N ALA A 66 -1.57 5.50 1.41
CA ALA A 66 -2.45 4.73 0.53
C ALA A 66 -3.00 3.51 1.28
N LEU A 67 -4.32 3.43 1.45
CA LEU A 67 -4.97 2.28 2.11
C LEU A 67 -5.19 1.12 1.13
N GLY A 68 -5.54 -0.05 1.70
CA GLY A 68 -5.83 -1.26 0.95
C GLY A 68 -4.76 -2.33 1.19
N HIS A 69 -5.22 -3.54 1.50
CA HIS A 69 -4.36 -4.71 1.70
C HIS A 69 -4.99 -6.01 1.16
N GLU A 70 -6.00 -5.84 0.31
CA GLU A 70 -6.75 -6.90 -0.35
C GLU A 70 -6.87 -6.50 -1.83
N ALA A 71 -6.05 -7.08 -2.69
CA ALA A 71 -5.99 -6.74 -4.11
C ALA A 71 -5.49 -7.91 -4.95
N ALA A 72 -5.88 -7.92 -6.23
CA ALA A 72 -5.34 -8.80 -7.24
C ALA A 72 -4.87 -7.97 -8.44
N GLY A 73 -3.78 -8.40 -9.07
CA GLY A 73 -3.20 -7.68 -10.18
C GLY A 73 -2.20 -8.49 -10.96
N VAL A 74 -1.63 -7.85 -11.97
CA VAL A 74 -0.58 -8.43 -12.81
C VAL A 74 0.75 -7.75 -12.55
N ILE A 75 1.83 -8.51 -12.70
CA ILE A 75 3.18 -7.95 -12.63
C ILE A 75 3.39 -7.06 -13.87
N ALA A 76 3.60 -5.77 -13.64
CA ALA A 76 3.86 -4.78 -14.68
C ALA A 76 5.37 -4.59 -14.94
N ALA A 77 6.18 -4.71 -13.89
CA ALA A 77 7.64 -4.71 -13.99
C ALA A 77 8.26 -5.42 -12.78
N VAL A 78 9.49 -5.90 -12.95
CA VAL A 78 10.29 -6.51 -11.88
C VAL A 78 11.56 -5.70 -11.67
N GLY A 79 11.99 -5.55 -10.43
CA GLY A 79 13.24 -4.91 -10.10
C GLY A 79 14.45 -5.82 -10.32
N PRO A 80 15.68 -5.28 -10.22
CA PRO A 80 16.90 -6.05 -10.39
C PRO A 80 16.96 -7.28 -9.47
N ALA A 81 17.60 -8.35 -9.95
CA ALA A 81 17.80 -9.60 -9.21
C ALA A 81 16.51 -10.30 -8.73
N TYR A 82 15.35 -9.94 -9.29
CA TYR A 82 14.10 -10.65 -9.05
C TYR A 82 14.05 -11.92 -9.92
N ALA A 83 14.01 -13.08 -9.27
CA ALA A 83 13.85 -14.37 -9.95
C ALA A 83 12.43 -14.52 -10.50
N THR A 84 12.26 -15.42 -11.47
CA THR A 84 11.01 -15.70 -12.19
C THR A 84 9.79 -15.76 -11.26
N SER A 85 8.73 -15.05 -11.62
CA SER A 85 7.47 -14.98 -10.86
C SER A 85 6.28 -15.22 -11.78
N PRO A 86 5.19 -15.84 -11.29
CA PRO A 86 3.97 -15.96 -12.07
C PRO A 86 3.43 -14.59 -12.47
N PRO A 87 2.75 -14.47 -13.62
CA PRO A 87 2.31 -13.18 -14.15
C PRO A 87 1.24 -12.47 -13.29
N VAL A 88 0.60 -13.19 -12.37
CA VAL A 88 -0.52 -12.70 -11.53
C VAL A 88 -0.15 -12.81 -10.06
N ILE A 89 -0.46 -11.75 -9.31
CA ILE A 89 -0.31 -11.70 -7.85
C ILE A 89 -1.69 -11.49 -7.23
N MET A 90 -2.03 -12.37 -6.29
CA MET A 90 -3.14 -12.19 -5.34
C MET A 90 -2.55 -11.79 -3.98
N TRP A 91 -2.93 -10.61 -3.50
CA TRP A 91 -2.46 -10.04 -2.25
C TRP A 91 -3.64 -9.82 -1.30
N CYS A 92 -3.79 -10.69 -0.30
CA CYS A 92 -4.68 -10.45 0.83
C CYS A 92 -3.89 -10.61 2.12
N TRP A 93 -3.64 -9.51 2.84
CA TRP A 93 -2.85 -9.58 4.08
C TRP A 93 -3.58 -10.41 5.17
N CYS A 94 -4.91 -10.39 5.19
CA CYS A 94 -5.70 -11.22 6.09
C CYS A 94 -5.43 -12.72 5.86
N MET A 95 -5.33 -13.15 4.59
CA MET A 95 -4.97 -14.53 4.26
C MET A 95 -3.50 -14.86 4.54
N TYR A 96 -2.57 -13.92 4.35
CA TYR A 96 -1.15 -14.17 4.64
C TYR A 96 -0.89 -14.54 6.11
N ARG A 97 -1.66 -14.01 7.07
CA ARG A 97 -1.56 -14.46 8.47
C ARG A 97 -2.04 -15.91 8.67
N ALA A 98 -3.02 -16.35 7.90
CA ALA A 98 -3.47 -17.75 7.92
C ALA A 98 -2.44 -18.67 7.25
N ALA A 99 -1.90 -18.27 6.08
CA ALA A 99 -0.90 -19.03 5.32
C ALA A 99 0.49 -19.08 6.01
N ALA A 100 0.94 -17.99 6.62
CA ALA A 100 2.18 -17.96 7.39
C ALA A 100 2.12 -18.83 8.66
N ARG A 101 0.94 -18.94 9.29
CA ARG A 101 0.70 -19.93 10.36
C ARG A 101 0.71 -21.37 9.83
N ALA A 102 0.38 -21.57 8.56
CA ALA A 102 0.43 -22.85 7.86
C ALA A 102 1.79 -23.12 7.16
N GLY A 103 2.82 -22.31 7.40
CA GLY A 103 4.19 -22.56 6.93
C GLY A 103 4.48 -22.23 5.45
N THR A 104 3.59 -21.50 4.75
CA THR A 104 3.73 -21.18 3.32
C THR A 104 3.83 -19.66 3.10
N ALA A 105 5.03 -19.08 3.25
CA ALA A 105 5.24 -17.65 3.03
C ALA A 105 5.99 -17.39 1.69
N HIS A 106 5.40 -16.55 0.84
CA HIS A 106 6.03 -16.02 -0.38
C HIS A 106 6.77 -14.69 -0.06
N PRO A 107 7.99 -14.45 -0.58
CA PRO A 107 8.87 -13.34 -0.14
C PRO A 107 8.49 -11.92 -0.59
N VAL A 108 7.29 -11.67 -1.12
CA VAL A 108 6.98 -10.40 -1.81
C VAL A 108 6.38 -9.37 -0.84
N ALA A 109 7.18 -8.83 0.09
CA ALA A 109 6.83 -7.59 0.79
C ALA A 109 8.02 -7.02 1.57
N ARG A 110 8.82 -6.15 0.95
CA ARG A 110 9.71 -5.23 1.71
C ARG A 110 9.40 -3.78 1.35
N ARG A 111 9.06 -3.03 2.41
CA ARG A 111 8.97 -1.56 2.56
C ARG A 111 7.93 -0.78 1.74
N TYR A 112 6.87 -0.37 2.44
CA TYR A 112 6.20 0.91 2.18
C TYR A 112 7.18 2.07 2.44
N ALA A 113 7.17 3.06 1.54
CA ALA A 113 8.05 4.22 1.51
C ALA A 113 8.17 4.93 2.88
N ARG A 114 9.40 5.12 3.37
CA ARG A 114 9.70 6.17 4.34
C ARG A 114 10.04 7.43 3.54
N THR A 115 9.19 8.45 3.59
CA THR A 115 9.58 9.80 3.18
C THR A 115 10.71 10.28 4.10
N PRO A 116 11.92 10.61 3.61
CA PRO A 116 12.90 11.27 4.45
C PRO A 116 12.45 12.71 4.75
N PRO A 117 12.72 13.27 5.95
CA PRO A 117 12.47 14.68 6.20
C PRO A 117 13.31 15.51 5.24
N ARG A 118 12.68 16.45 4.52
CA ARG A 118 13.39 17.42 3.70
C ARG A 118 14.33 18.22 4.61
N ARG A 119 15.64 18.14 4.37
CA ARG A 119 16.59 19.12 4.89
C ARG A 119 16.26 20.47 4.26
N THR A 120 15.80 21.42 5.07
CA THR A 120 15.84 22.84 4.72
C THR A 120 17.31 23.21 4.51
N ALA A 121 17.68 23.53 3.28
CA ALA A 121 18.94 24.21 3.01
C ALA A 121 18.85 25.61 3.63
N ALA A 122 19.82 25.93 4.49
CA ALA A 122 20.06 27.28 4.95
C ALA A 122 20.38 28.14 3.71
N VAL A 123 19.61 29.22 3.54
CA VAL A 123 19.99 30.34 2.70
C VAL A 123 20.84 31.26 3.58
N THR A 124 22.10 31.40 3.21
CA THR A 124 23.03 32.46 3.67
C THR A 124 22.48 33.84 3.35
#